data_AF-A0A392PIB1-F1
#
_entry.id   AF-A0A392PIB1-F1
#
_cell.length_a   1.000
_cell.length_b   1.000
_cell.length_c   1.000
_cell.angle_alpha   90.00
_cell.angle_beta   90.00
_cell.angle_gamma   90.00
#
_symmetry.space_group_name_H-M   'P 1'
#
loop_
_entity.id
_entity.type
_entity.pdbx_description
1 polymer ?
#
loop_
_entity_poly.entity_id
_entity_poly.type
_entity_poly.pdbx_seq_one_letter_code
_entity_poly.pdbx_strand_id
1 'polypeptide(L)'
;FFQFAIQYSNVYQADVSRVITVRLPTVDSVSGYLESVQDEVAAVLIAKRTLLRAKNHSVAVDMRATIDERIKDIGVKFGSQLPKSKLHCFPKELSLLPELLFHLRRGPLLGCIIGHEDERSVLRNLFLNASFDLSLRMVAPRCLMHREGGTFEELPAYDLAMQSDTAVVLDHGTDVFIWL
;
A
#
# COMPACT_ATOMS: atom_id res chain seq x y z
N PHE A 1 -22.14 -8.29 12.01
CA PHE A 1 -21.43 -7.44 12.98
C PHE A 1 -20.11 -8.10 13.31
N PHE A 2 -19.06 -7.30 13.53
CA PHE A 2 -17.76 -7.75 14.02
C PHE A 2 -17.50 -7.08 15.36
N GLN A 3 -17.00 -7.83 16.32
CA GLN A 3 -16.60 -7.31 17.62
C GLN A 3 -15.16 -7.73 17.89
N PHE A 4 -14.34 -6.76 18.24
CA PHE A 4 -12.95 -6.94 18.64
C PHE A 4 -12.84 -6.58 20.12
N ALA A 5 -12.51 -7.56 20.95
CA ALA A 5 -12.28 -7.36 22.38
C ALA A 5 -10.79 -7.61 22.67
N ILE A 6 -10.12 -6.60 23.23
CA ILE A 6 -8.70 -6.62 23.54
C ILE A 6 -8.54 -6.34 25.03
N GLN A 7 -7.91 -7.25 25.75
CA GLN A 7 -7.57 -7.08 27.15
C GLN A 7 -6.06 -6.88 27.28
N TYR A 8 -5.66 -5.83 28.00
CA TYR A 8 -4.26 -5.52 28.23
C TYR A 8 -4.10 -4.73 29.53
N SER A 9 -2.96 -4.88 30.20
CA SER A 9 -2.58 -4.01 31.31
C SER A 9 -1.92 -2.75 30.77
N ASN A 10 -2.37 -1.59 31.22
CA ASN A 10 -1.79 -0.31 30.78
C ASN A 10 -0.52 0.05 31.58
N VAL A 11 0.08 1.20 31.27
CA VAL A 11 1.28 1.72 31.96
C VAL A 11 1.09 1.95 33.47
N TYR A 12 -0.16 2.01 33.92
CA TYR A 12 -0.54 2.18 35.33
C TYR A 12 -0.91 0.84 36.01
N GLN A 13 -0.59 -0.29 35.38
CA GLN A 13 -0.93 -1.65 35.85
C GLN A 13 -2.44 -1.89 36.04
N ALA A 14 -3.29 -1.09 35.40
CA ALA A 14 -4.72 -1.32 35.39
C ALA A 14 -5.09 -2.26 34.24
N ASP A 15 -5.97 -3.22 34.52
CA ASP A 15 -6.52 -4.10 33.50
C ASP A 15 -7.57 -3.36 32.68
N VAL A 16 -7.29 -3.18 31.39
CA VAL A 16 -8.16 -2.47 30.45
C VAL A 16 -8.76 -3.45 29.47
N SER A 17 -10.09 -3.42 29.34
CA SER A 17 -10.82 -4.10 28.27
C SER A 17 -11.27 -3.07 27.22
N ARG A 18 -10.69 -3.10 26.03
CA ARG A 18 -11.12 -2.28 24.89
C ARG A 18 -12.01 -3.11 23.97
N VAL A 19 -13.25 -2.67 23.78
CA VAL A 19 -14.24 -3.33 22.90
C VAL A 19 -14.59 -2.41 21.74
N ILE A 20 -14.38 -2.89 20.52
CA ILE A 20 -14.70 -2.18 19.27
C ILE A 20 -15.75 -3.01 18.53
N THR A 21 -16.93 -2.45 18.29
CA THR A 21 -18.01 -3.13 17.55
C THR A 21 -18.29 -2.39 16.25
N VAL A 22 -18.18 -3.10 15.11
CA VAL A 22 -18.38 -2.55 13.77
C VAL A 22 -19.44 -3.36 13.04
N ARG A 23 -20.34 -2.67 12.33
CA ARG A 23 -21.26 -3.28 11.37
C ARG A 23 -20.76 -3.00 9.97
N LEU A 24 -20.49 -4.04 9.20
CA LEU A 24 -20.25 -3.90 7.76
C LEU A 24 -21.58 -4.06 7.01
N PRO A 25 -21.93 -3.14 6.09
CA PRO A 25 -23.10 -3.28 5.25
C PRO A 25 -22.91 -4.45 4.27
N THR A 26 -24.00 -5.10 3.89
CA THR A 26 -24.04 -6.05 2.79
C THR A 26 -24.56 -5.34 1.54
N VAL A 27 -24.14 -5.81 0.37
CA VAL A 27 -24.54 -5.26 -0.93
C VAL A 27 -25.03 -6.39 -1.82
N ASP A 28 -26.02 -6.08 -2.66
CA ASP A 28 -26.69 -7.07 -3.51
C ASP A 28 -26.16 -7.06 -4.96
N SER A 29 -25.16 -6.23 -5.26
CA SER A 29 -24.58 -6.09 -6.59
C SER A 29 -23.05 -6.02 -6.55
N VAL A 30 -22.41 -6.44 -7.64
CA VAL A 30 -20.95 -6.36 -7.81
C VAL A 30 -20.49 -4.91 -7.86
N SER A 31 -21.26 -4.01 -8.50
CA SER A 31 -20.96 -2.58 -8.54
C SER A 31 -20.95 -1.98 -7.13
N GLY A 32 -21.98 -2.26 -6.32
CA GLY A 32 -22.03 -1.78 -4.93
C GLY A 32 -20.91 -2.39 -4.07
N TYR A 33 -20.47 -3.62 -4.38
CA TYR A 33 -19.29 -4.20 -3.74
C TYR A 33 -18.02 -3.44 -4.10
N LEU A 34 -17.75 -3.20 -5.39
CA LEU A 34 -16.56 -2.49 -5.83
C LEU A 34 -16.49 -1.05 -5.30
N GLU A 35 -17.61 -0.33 -5.29
CA GLU A 35 -17.72 1.02 -4.71
C GLU A 35 -17.44 1.04 -3.19
N SER A 36 -17.64 -0.08 -2.50
CA SER A 36 -17.37 -0.20 -1.06
C SER A 36 -15.92 -0.56 -0.72
N VAL A 37 -15.12 -0.99 -1.71
CA VAL A 37 -13.72 -1.35 -1.50
C VAL A 37 -12.88 -0.08 -1.39
N GLN A 38 -11.95 -0.08 -0.44
CA GLN A 38 -10.98 1.00 -0.27
C GLN A 38 -9.63 0.54 -0.82
N ASP A 39 -9.17 1.17 -1.90
CA ASP A 39 -7.97 0.79 -2.66
C ASP A 39 -6.71 0.72 -1.80
N GLU A 40 -6.50 1.76 -1.00
CA GLU A 40 -5.33 1.88 -0.13
C GLU A 40 -5.31 0.78 0.94
N VAL A 41 -6.47 0.50 1.53
CA VAL A 41 -6.63 -0.59 2.51
C VAL A 41 -6.38 -1.93 1.84
N ALA A 42 -6.93 -2.15 0.65
CA ALA A 42 -6.69 -3.36 -0.13
C ALA A 42 -5.19 -3.53 -0.46
N ALA A 43 -4.51 -2.46 -0.88
CA ALA A 43 -3.09 -2.45 -1.18
C ALA A 43 -2.25 -2.82 0.06
N VAL A 44 -2.53 -2.19 1.21
CA VAL A 44 -1.82 -2.48 2.47
C VAL A 44 -2.07 -3.90 2.94
N LEU A 45 -3.31 -4.42 2.85
CA LEU A 45 -3.62 -5.80 3.23
C LEU A 45 -2.96 -6.83 2.31
N ILE A 46 -2.95 -6.57 0.99
CA ILE A 46 -2.23 -7.40 0.01
C ILE A 46 -0.72 -7.38 0.35
N ALA A 47 -0.15 -6.20 0.59
CA ALA A 47 1.25 -6.04 0.96
C ALA A 47 1.61 -6.79 2.24
N LYS A 48 0.84 -6.62 3.33
CA LYS A 48 1.07 -7.30 4.61
C LYS A 48 0.97 -8.82 4.45
N ARG A 49 -0.01 -9.32 3.70
CA ARG A 49 -0.15 -10.75 3.42
C ARG A 49 1.03 -11.31 2.63
N THR A 50 1.48 -10.58 1.61
CA THR A 50 2.61 -10.99 0.76
C THR A 50 3.92 -10.99 1.55
N LEU A 51 4.17 -9.95 2.34
CA LEU A 51 5.38 -9.81 3.15
C LEU A 51 5.44 -10.76 4.33
N LEU A 52 4.30 -11.10 4.93
CA LEU A 52 4.21 -12.15 5.95
C LEU A 52 4.70 -13.51 5.43
N ARG A 53 4.57 -13.76 4.12
CA ARG A 53 5.06 -14.98 3.45
C ARG A 53 6.51 -14.86 2.98
N ALA A 54 7.01 -13.64 2.81
CA ALA A 54 8.36 -13.33 2.32
C ALA A 54 9.41 -13.41 3.44
N LYS A 55 9.72 -14.64 3.89
CA LYS A 55 10.61 -14.88 5.04
C LYS A 55 12.08 -14.45 4.83
N ASN A 56 12.53 -14.38 3.59
CA ASN A 56 13.87 -13.92 3.21
C ASN A 56 13.81 -13.27 1.82
N HIS A 57 14.89 -12.62 1.38
CA HIS A 57 14.90 -11.93 0.10
C HIS A 57 14.64 -12.80 -1.12
N SER A 58 15.15 -14.04 -1.16
CA SER A 58 14.85 -14.95 -2.28
C SER A 58 13.35 -15.18 -2.42
N VAL A 59 12.68 -15.49 -1.30
CA VAL A 59 11.23 -15.69 -1.29
C VAL A 59 10.50 -14.38 -1.58
N ALA A 60 10.99 -13.24 -1.09
CA ALA A 60 10.40 -11.92 -1.39
C ALA A 60 10.40 -11.61 -2.89
N VAL A 61 11.50 -11.96 -3.57
CA VAL A 61 11.64 -11.82 -5.03
C VAL A 61 10.61 -12.68 -5.76
N ASP A 62 10.43 -13.93 -5.35
CA ASP A 62 9.43 -14.84 -5.93
C ASP A 62 8.00 -14.35 -5.66
N MET A 63 7.76 -13.77 -4.49
CA MET A 63 6.46 -13.22 -4.11
C MET A 63 6.03 -12.03 -4.99
N ARG A 64 6.93 -11.39 -5.74
CA ARG A 64 6.57 -10.33 -6.70
C ARG A 64 5.60 -10.82 -7.77
N ALA A 65 5.75 -12.07 -8.23
CA ALA A 65 4.83 -12.66 -9.21
C ALA A 65 3.39 -12.78 -8.67
N THR A 66 3.24 -12.94 -7.35
CA THR A 66 1.91 -13.01 -6.72
C THR A 66 1.16 -11.69 -6.74
N ILE A 67 1.88 -10.56 -6.83
CA ILE A 67 1.29 -9.22 -7.00
C ILE A 67 0.73 -9.10 -8.42
N ASP A 68 1.49 -9.52 -9.42
CA ASP A 68 1.07 -9.47 -10.83
C ASP A 68 -0.15 -10.35 -11.08
N GLU A 69 -0.15 -11.59 -10.58
CA GLU A 69 -1.30 -12.48 -10.69
C GLU A 69 -2.51 -11.93 -9.93
N ARG A 70 -2.32 -11.23 -8.80
CA ARG A 70 -3.43 -10.59 -8.08
C ARG A 70 -4.08 -9.47 -8.91
N ILE A 71 -3.29 -8.61 -9.55
CA ILE A 71 -3.81 -7.56 -10.44
C ILE A 71 -4.55 -8.18 -11.62
N LYS A 72 -3.98 -9.20 -12.25
CA LYS A 72 -4.59 -9.92 -13.35
C LYS A 72 -5.91 -10.58 -12.95
N ASP A 73 -5.96 -11.26 -11.80
CA ASP A 73 -7.18 -11.87 -11.26
C ASP A 73 -8.30 -10.83 -11.08
N ILE A 74 -7.97 -9.65 -10.53
CA ILE A 74 -8.92 -8.56 -10.34
C ILE A 74 -9.42 -8.05 -11.70
N GLY A 75 -8.50 -7.81 -12.65
CA GLY A 75 -8.85 -7.35 -13.99
C GLY A 75 -9.73 -8.33 -14.76
N VAL A 76 -9.46 -9.63 -14.67
CA VAL A 76 -10.29 -10.67 -15.32
C VAL A 76 -11.66 -10.80 -14.66
N LYS A 77 -11.72 -10.71 -13.33
CA LYS A 77 -12.96 -10.96 -12.56
C LYS A 77 -13.90 -9.76 -12.52
N PHE A 78 -13.35 -8.55 -12.41
CA PHE A 78 -14.11 -7.33 -12.17
C PHE A 78 -13.95 -6.28 -13.28
N GLY A 79 -12.97 -6.44 -14.17
CA GLY A 79 -12.73 -5.51 -15.26
C GLY A 79 -13.73 -5.64 -16.41
N SER A 80 -13.90 -4.58 -17.17
CA SER A 80 -14.75 -4.57 -18.37
C SER A 80 -13.94 -4.90 -19.61
N GLN A 81 -14.40 -5.86 -20.42
CA GLN A 81 -13.73 -6.20 -21.67
C GLN A 81 -13.94 -5.08 -22.71
N LEU A 82 -12.85 -4.66 -23.36
CA LEU A 82 -12.92 -3.68 -24.45
C LEU A 82 -13.62 -4.28 -25.67
N PRO A 83 -14.50 -3.51 -26.36
CA PRO A 83 -15.13 -3.97 -27.58
C PRO A 83 -14.07 -4.40 -28.61
N LYS A 84 -14.23 -5.60 -29.18
CA LYS A 84 -13.35 -6.16 -30.23
C LYS A 84 -11.90 -6.42 -29.78
N SER A 85 -11.62 -6.51 -28.48
CA SER A 85 -10.30 -6.83 -27.94
C SER A 85 -10.38 -7.90 -26.85
N LYS A 86 -9.29 -8.63 -26.62
CA LYS A 86 -9.10 -9.50 -25.45
C LYS A 86 -8.62 -8.71 -24.22
N LEU A 87 -8.42 -7.40 -24.36
CA LEU A 87 -7.98 -6.53 -23.28
C LEU A 87 -9.14 -6.21 -22.33
N HIS A 88 -8.84 -6.22 -21.04
CA HIS A 88 -9.74 -5.82 -19.97
C HIS A 88 -9.31 -4.47 -19.42
N CYS A 89 -10.26 -3.53 -19.27
CA CYS A 89 -10.06 -2.34 -18.46
C CYS A 89 -10.13 -2.71 -16.99
N PHE A 90 -9.17 -2.25 -16.20
CA PHE A 90 -9.20 -2.43 -14.75
C PHE A 90 -10.42 -1.69 -14.15
N PRO A 91 -11.04 -2.21 -13.06
CA PRO A 91 -12.15 -1.52 -12.40
C PRO A 91 -11.78 -0.09 -12.03
N LYS A 92 -12.61 0.88 -12.43
CA LYS A 92 -12.36 2.31 -12.18
C LYS A 92 -12.45 2.64 -10.68
N GLU A 93 -13.24 1.88 -9.95
CA GLU A 93 -13.42 1.97 -8.50
C GLU A 93 -12.12 1.61 -7.77
N LEU A 94 -11.25 0.83 -8.42
CA LEU A 94 -9.96 0.36 -7.90
C LEU A 94 -8.76 1.03 -8.59
N SER A 95 -8.90 2.27 -9.05
CA SER A 95 -7.93 2.90 -9.95
C SER A 95 -6.55 3.14 -9.33
N LEU A 96 -6.46 3.32 -8.01
CA LEU A 96 -5.18 3.54 -7.31
C LEU A 96 -4.43 2.24 -7.03
N LEU A 97 -5.16 1.12 -6.92
CA LEU A 97 -4.59 -0.16 -6.49
C LEU A 97 -3.44 -0.66 -7.40
N PRO A 98 -3.52 -0.60 -8.75
CA PRO A 98 -2.42 -0.98 -9.62
C PRO A 98 -1.14 -0.18 -9.39
N GLU A 99 -1.27 1.14 -9.18
CA GLU A 99 -0.12 2.01 -8.94
C GLU A 99 0.55 1.72 -7.59
N LEU A 100 -0.25 1.58 -6.52
CA LEU A 100 0.27 1.20 -5.20
C LEU A 100 1.00 -0.15 -5.23
N LEU A 101 0.44 -1.14 -5.93
CA LEU A 101 1.05 -2.45 -6.06
C LEU A 101 2.28 -2.47 -6.99
N PHE A 102 2.32 -1.58 -7.98
CA PHE A 102 3.51 -1.34 -8.79
C PHE A 102 4.67 -0.82 -7.93
N HIS A 103 4.40 0.17 -7.07
CA HIS A 103 5.39 0.68 -6.11
C HIS A 103 5.83 -0.39 -5.12
N LEU A 104 4.91 -1.17 -4.55
CA LEU A 104 5.25 -2.28 -3.65
C LEU A 104 6.23 -3.28 -4.29
N ARG A 105 5.98 -3.66 -5.55
CA ARG A 105 6.77 -4.66 -6.27
C ARG A 105 8.22 -4.22 -6.49
N ARG A 106 8.44 -2.93 -6.77
CA ARG A 106 9.78 -2.38 -7.06
C ARG A 106 10.46 -1.77 -5.83
N GLY A 107 9.68 -1.40 -4.83
CA GLY A 107 10.11 -0.71 -3.62
C GLY A 107 10.94 -1.59 -2.69
N PRO A 108 11.42 -1.04 -1.56
CA PRO A 108 12.39 -1.69 -0.69
C PRO A 108 11.85 -2.93 0.05
N LEU A 109 10.52 -3.12 0.10
CA LEU A 109 9.89 -4.25 0.78
C LEU A 109 10.05 -5.59 0.03
N LEU A 110 9.81 -5.59 -1.29
CA LEU A 110 9.89 -6.77 -2.16
C LEU A 110 11.00 -6.68 -3.23
N GLY A 111 11.44 -5.47 -3.56
CA GLY A 111 12.49 -5.21 -4.54
C GLY A 111 13.90 -5.40 -3.98
N CYS A 112 14.88 -4.86 -4.70
CA CYS A 112 16.31 -5.01 -4.41
C CYS A 112 16.99 -3.67 -4.08
N ILE A 113 16.23 -2.64 -3.69
CA ILE A 113 16.78 -1.30 -3.37
C ILE A 113 17.65 -1.36 -2.11
N ILE A 114 17.21 -2.10 -1.10
CA ILE A 114 17.97 -2.32 0.13
C ILE A 114 18.92 -3.50 -0.06
N GLY A 115 20.18 -3.32 0.34
CA GLY A 115 21.27 -4.25 0.08
C GLY A 115 21.32 -5.43 1.04
N HIS A 116 21.38 -5.17 2.35
CA HIS A 116 21.65 -6.22 3.34
C HIS A 116 20.38 -6.94 3.81
N GLU A 117 20.46 -8.25 4.10
CA GLU A 117 19.28 -9.02 4.53
C GLU A 117 18.75 -8.58 5.90
N ASP A 118 19.64 -8.14 6.79
CA ASP A 118 19.24 -7.64 8.10
C ASP A 118 18.42 -6.35 7.99
N GLU A 119 18.84 -5.41 7.14
CA GLU A 119 18.10 -4.17 6.86
C GLU A 119 16.72 -4.48 6.27
N ARG A 120 16.64 -5.41 5.31
CA ARG A 120 15.38 -5.88 4.74
C ARG A 120 14.48 -6.50 5.80
N SER A 121 15.03 -7.34 6.67
CA SER A 121 14.26 -8.02 7.71
C SER A 121 13.69 -7.02 8.73
N VAL A 122 14.48 -6.03 9.13
CA VAL A 122 14.03 -4.92 9.99
C VAL A 122 12.92 -4.13 9.32
N LEU A 123 13.10 -3.74 8.05
CA LEU A 123 12.09 -2.97 7.31
C LEU A 123 10.77 -3.75 7.17
N ARG A 124 10.83 -5.05 6.83
CA ARG A 124 9.63 -5.89 6.71
C ARG A 124 8.93 -6.06 8.06
N ASN A 125 9.68 -6.24 9.14
CA ASN A 125 9.12 -6.32 10.48
C ASN A 125 8.45 -5.00 10.90
N LEU A 126 9.08 -3.87 10.62
CA LEU A 126 8.50 -2.55 10.84
C LEU A 126 7.19 -2.41 10.06
N PHE A 127 7.19 -2.76 8.77
CA PHE A 127 6.00 -2.70 7.93
C PHE A 127 4.84 -3.57 8.45
N LEU A 128 5.13 -4.81 8.91
CA LEU A 128 4.09 -5.70 9.41
C LEU A 128 3.40 -5.14 10.67
N ASN A 129 4.15 -4.41 11.51
CA ASN A 129 3.64 -3.80 12.74
C ASN A 129 3.21 -2.33 12.58
N ALA A 130 3.46 -1.71 11.42
CA ALA A 130 3.11 -0.32 11.16
C ALA A 130 1.60 -0.09 11.14
N SER A 131 1.20 1.13 11.55
CA SER A 131 -0.16 1.66 11.38
C SER A 131 -0.54 1.73 9.90
N PHE A 132 -1.81 1.99 9.61
CA PHE A 132 -2.29 2.12 8.24
C PHE A 132 -1.55 3.24 7.48
N ASP A 133 -1.48 4.45 8.03
CA ASP A 133 -0.86 5.61 7.36
C ASP A 133 0.62 5.38 7.06
N LEU A 134 1.37 4.81 8.03
CA LEU A 134 2.77 4.49 7.83
C LEU A 134 2.93 3.36 6.80
N SER A 135 2.09 2.31 6.87
CA SER A 135 2.12 1.22 5.91
C SER A 135 1.88 1.73 4.48
N LEU A 136 0.95 2.66 4.29
CA LEU A 136 0.66 3.21 2.97
C LEU A 136 1.87 3.93 2.37
N ARG A 137 2.57 4.76 3.17
CA ARG A 137 3.80 5.46 2.72
C ARG A 137 4.96 4.51 2.42
N MET A 138 5.06 3.42 3.18
CA MET A 138 6.06 2.37 2.94
C MET A 138 5.73 1.50 1.70
N VAL A 139 4.47 1.45 1.28
CA VAL A 139 4.03 0.77 0.04
C VAL A 139 4.32 1.65 -1.18
N ALA A 140 3.92 2.91 -1.10
CA ALA A 140 4.13 3.90 -2.15
C ALA A 140 4.54 5.24 -1.51
N PRO A 141 5.76 5.74 -1.81
CA PRO A 141 6.23 6.99 -1.23
C PRO A 141 5.44 8.18 -1.77
N ARG A 142 5.30 9.22 -0.94
CA ARG A 142 4.70 10.49 -1.33
C ARG A 142 5.78 11.41 -1.88
N CYS A 143 5.54 11.98 -3.05
CA CYS A 143 6.41 12.99 -3.65
C CYS A 143 5.73 14.35 -3.51
N LEU A 144 6.38 15.30 -2.86
CA LEU A 144 5.85 16.62 -2.55
C LEU A 144 6.76 17.69 -3.15
N MET A 145 6.24 18.52 -4.03
CA MET A 145 6.98 19.65 -4.60
C MET A 145 6.68 20.92 -3.82
N HIS A 146 7.73 21.65 -3.47
CA HIS A 146 7.60 22.95 -2.85
C HIS A 146 7.11 23.99 -3.87
N ARG A 147 6.10 24.76 -3.49
CA ARG A 147 5.57 25.89 -4.28
C ARG A 147 5.93 27.21 -3.62
N GLU A 148 6.08 28.25 -4.43
CA GLU A 148 6.25 29.62 -3.94
C GLU A 148 5.12 29.97 -2.95
N GLY A 149 5.48 30.54 -1.80
CA GLY A 149 4.54 30.80 -0.69
C GLY A 149 4.55 29.74 0.43
N GLY A 150 5.43 28.74 0.37
CA GLY A 150 5.65 27.77 1.47
C GLY A 150 4.64 26.62 1.50
N THR A 151 3.90 26.41 0.41
CA THR A 151 2.94 25.30 0.27
C THR A 151 3.56 24.10 -0.43
N PHE A 152 2.97 22.92 -0.26
CA PHE A 152 3.39 21.69 -0.94
C PHE A 152 2.28 21.14 -1.82
N GLU A 153 2.65 20.65 -2.98
CA GLU A 153 1.77 19.93 -3.90
C GLU A 153 2.23 18.49 -4.05
N GLU A 154 1.30 17.55 -4.00
CA GLU A 154 1.60 16.14 -4.22
C GLU A 154 1.74 15.83 -5.70
N LEU A 155 2.89 15.25 -6.04
CA LEU A 155 3.21 14.81 -7.39
C LEU A 155 3.20 13.28 -7.45
N PRO A 156 2.93 12.70 -8.63
CA PRO A 156 3.24 11.31 -8.87
C PRO A 156 4.74 11.05 -8.66
N ALA A 157 5.07 9.93 -8.02
CA ALA A 157 6.45 9.52 -7.76
C ALA A 157 7.11 8.92 -9.04
N TYR A 158 7.21 9.74 -10.07
CA TYR A 158 7.84 9.46 -11.36
C TYR A 158 9.12 10.29 -11.55
N ASP A 159 10.06 9.81 -12.34
CA ASP A 159 11.36 10.47 -12.54
C ASP A 159 11.23 11.89 -13.12
N LEU A 160 10.16 12.17 -13.85
CA LEU A 160 9.85 13.50 -14.38
C LEU A 160 9.65 14.55 -13.29
N ALA A 161 9.22 14.16 -12.08
CA ALA A 161 9.08 15.07 -10.95
C ALA A 161 10.43 15.68 -10.51
N MET A 162 11.56 15.02 -10.81
CA MET A 162 12.90 15.51 -10.46
C MET A 162 13.47 16.53 -11.46
N GLN A 163 12.75 16.84 -12.55
CA GLN A 163 13.18 17.84 -13.54
C GLN A 163 12.75 19.27 -13.18
N SER A 164 12.06 19.47 -12.06
CA SER A 164 11.63 20.80 -11.62
C SER A 164 12.80 21.65 -11.14
N ASP A 165 12.69 22.96 -11.32
CA ASP A 165 13.54 24.01 -10.72
C ASP A 165 13.20 24.30 -9.24
N THR A 166 12.38 23.45 -8.64
CA THR A 166 11.88 23.56 -7.27
C THR A 166 12.29 22.38 -6.42
N ALA A 167 12.42 22.62 -5.11
CA ALA A 167 12.71 21.56 -4.15
C ALA A 167 11.60 20.49 -4.11
N VAL A 168 11.99 19.22 -4.05
CA VAL A 168 11.09 18.06 -3.98
C VAL A 168 11.40 17.24 -2.75
N VAL A 169 10.38 16.84 -2.02
CA VAL A 169 10.46 16.01 -0.81
C VAL A 169 9.82 14.65 -1.10
N LEU A 170 10.57 13.58 -0.91
CA LEU A 170 10.09 12.20 -0.99
C LEU A 170 9.96 11.63 0.43
N ASP A 171 8.75 11.30 0.85
CA ASP A 171 8.45 10.66 2.14
C ASP A 171 8.10 9.17 1.92
N HIS A 172 8.98 8.27 2.35
CA HIS A 172 8.78 6.81 2.32
C HIS A 172 8.32 6.26 3.69
N GLY A 173 8.01 7.14 4.65
CA GLY A 173 7.60 6.79 6.02
C GLY A 173 8.77 6.41 6.94
N THR A 174 9.78 5.71 6.44
CA THR A 174 11.02 5.41 7.17
C THR A 174 12.12 6.44 6.94
N ASP A 175 12.10 7.05 5.75
CA ASP A 175 13.14 7.96 5.27
C ASP A 175 12.46 9.13 4.57
N VAL A 176 13.02 10.32 4.77
CA VAL A 176 12.62 11.55 4.08
C VAL A 176 13.81 12.04 3.28
N PHE A 177 13.63 12.17 1.97
CA PHE A 177 14.66 12.66 1.07
C PHE A 177 14.25 14.02 0.51
N ILE A 178 15.19 14.96 0.46
CA ILE A 178 14.98 16.31 -0.08
C ILE A 178 15.93 16.50 -1.26
N TRP A 179 15.36 16.79 -2.42
CA TRP A 179 16.05 17.15 -3.65
C TRP A 179 15.92 18.66 -3.88
N LEU A 180 17.01 19.31 -4.29
CA LEU A 180 17.10 20.77 -4.51
C LEU A 180 17.52 21.06 -5.95
#